data_AF-A0A069DEF0-F1
#
_entry.id   AF-A0A069DEF0-F1
#
_cell.length_a   1.000
_cell.length_b   1.000
_cell.length_c   1.000
_cell.angle_alpha   90.00
_cell.angle_beta   90.00
_cell.angle_gamma   90.00
#
_symmetry.space_group_name_H-M   'P 1'
#
loop_
_entity.id
_entity.type
_entity.pdbx_description
1 polymer ?
#
loop_
_entity_poly.entity_id
_entity_poly.type
_entity_poly.pdbx_seq_one_letter_code
_entity_poly.pdbx_strand_id
1 'polypeptide(L)'
;MTMKRKAPKKSAHIPVSRIQYSATVMLPFYRAIAEHPKYASAWSKAVIAADLDKMGVLLGLASRKAMGLPLGSNGIGYFISFPTKHSISELTNGTTIIPGSVQFYFNTRVHRMIARAVTPLYTQLAYNRPFAAALSRAAGVGDVKAVNKMVRALVKSKALIRVEAGIEDGGIALNFKPSCSPYIYRNLLFLESL
;
A
#
# COMPACT_ATOMS: atom_id res chain seq x y z
N MET A 1 14.70 2.89 -38.81
CA MET A 1 13.72 2.82 -37.70
C MET A 1 14.48 3.08 -36.40
N THR A 2 14.54 4.34 -35.98
CA THR A 2 15.44 4.81 -34.90
C THR A 2 14.80 4.56 -33.55
N MET A 3 15.32 3.61 -32.76
CA MET A 3 14.93 3.45 -31.36
C MET A 3 15.30 4.73 -30.59
N LYS A 4 14.31 5.56 -30.25
CA LYS A 4 14.49 6.65 -29.29
C LYS A 4 14.92 6.03 -27.96
N ARG A 5 16.18 6.20 -27.59
CA ARG A 5 16.66 5.97 -26.20
C ARG A 5 15.74 6.77 -25.28
N LYS A 6 14.94 6.08 -24.45
CA LYS A 6 14.26 6.73 -23.32
C LYS A 6 15.34 7.40 -22.48
N ALA A 7 15.23 8.71 -22.30
CA ALA A 7 16.09 9.45 -21.38
C ALA A 7 16.07 8.75 -20.00
N PRO A 8 17.19 8.73 -19.25
CA PRO A 8 17.18 8.16 -17.92
C PRO A 8 16.07 8.84 -17.09
N LYS A 9 15.09 8.06 -16.64
CA LYS A 9 14.08 8.54 -15.70
C LYS A 9 14.85 9.13 -14.52
N LYS A 10 14.71 10.43 -14.24
CA LYS A 10 15.26 11.03 -13.02
C LYS A 10 14.80 10.14 -11.85
N SER A 11 15.74 9.74 -10.99
CA SER A 11 15.44 8.96 -9.79
C SER A 11 14.42 9.73 -8.94
N ALA A 12 13.15 9.36 -9.10
CA ALA A 12 12.05 9.91 -8.34
C ALA A 12 11.93 9.04 -7.09
N HIS A 13 12.15 9.65 -5.93
CA HIS A 13 12.04 8.99 -4.65
C HIS A 13 10.96 9.68 -3.85
N ILE A 14 10.17 8.88 -3.13
CA ILE A 14 9.10 9.40 -2.29
C ILE A 14 9.74 10.11 -1.10
N PRO A 15 9.47 11.41 -0.86
CA PRO A 15 10.04 12.13 0.28
C PRO A 15 9.80 11.39 1.59
N VAL A 16 10.84 11.27 2.42
CA VAL A 16 10.81 10.50 3.67
C VAL A 16 9.68 10.97 4.59
N SER A 17 9.47 12.29 4.69
CA SER A 17 8.38 12.88 5.47
C SER A 17 6.99 12.40 5.01
N ARG A 18 6.78 12.22 3.70
CA ARG A 18 5.52 11.71 3.15
C ARG A 18 5.32 10.23 3.50
N ILE A 19 6.37 9.42 3.40
CA ILE A 19 6.33 8.01 3.83
C ILE A 19 6.01 7.91 5.33
N GLN A 20 6.69 8.68 6.17
CA GLN A 20 6.46 8.65 7.62
C GLN A 20 5.04 9.11 7.97
N TYR A 21 4.55 10.16 7.31
CA TYR A 21 3.19 10.65 7.51
C TYR A 21 2.15 9.60 7.12
N SER A 22 2.21 9.07 5.89
CA SER A 22 1.25 8.07 5.43
C SER A 22 1.30 6.81 6.29
N ALA A 23 2.49 6.35 6.68
CA ALA A 23 2.64 5.20 7.57
C ALA A 23 2.06 5.44 8.96
N THR A 24 2.25 6.64 9.53
CA THR A 24 1.65 7.03 10.83
C THR A 24 0.14 7.03 10.75
N VAL A 25 -0.43 7.50 9.64
CA VAL A 25 -1.89 7.55 9.43
C VAL A 25 -2.47 6.16 9.17
N MET A 26 -1.76 5.31 8.42
CA MET A 26 -2.21 3.96 8.04
C MET A 26 -1.99 2.90 9.11
N LEU A 27 -1.03 3.07 10.03
CA LEU A 27 -0.70 2.05 11.02
C LEU A 27 -1.89 1.67 11.93
N PRO A 28 -2.69 2.62 12.49
CA PRO A 28 -3.90 2.29 13.23
C PRO A 28 -4.93 1.53 12.38
N PHE A 29 -5.07 1.89 11.11
CA PHE A 29 -5.95 1.20 10.16
C PHE A 29 -5.53 -0.26 9.94
N TYR A 30 -4.24 -0.52 9.68
CA TYR A 30 -3.74 -1.89 9.52
C TYR A 30 -3.92 -2.73 10.80
N ARG A 31 -3.70 -2.14 11.98
CA ARG A 31 -3.97 -2.81 13.26
C ARG A 31 -5.44 -3.15 13.42
N ALA A 32 -6.35 -2.21 13.13
CA ALA A 32 -7.79 -2.45 13.22
C ALA A 32 -8.24 -3.60 12.29
N ILE A 33 -7.74 -3.65 11.05
CA ILE A 33 -7.99 -4.78 10.14
C ILE A 33 -7.42 -6.08 10.72
N ALA A 34 -6.18 -6.09 11.17
CA ALA A 34 -5.52 -7.27 11.71
C ALA A 34 -6.25 -7.86 12.94
N GLU A 35 -6.65 -7.00 13.87
CA GLU A 35 -7.04 -7.37 15.23
C GLU A 35 -8.56 -7.51 15.40
N HIS A 36 -9.37 -6.78 14.64
CA HIS A 36 -10.83 -6.74 14.82
C HIS A 36 -11.59 -7.40 13.66
N PRO A 37 -12.05 -8.66 13.78
CA PRO A 37 -12.74 -9.39 12.72
C PRO A 37 -13.97 -8.66 12.15
N LYS A 38 -14.80 -8.08 13.02
CA LYS A 38 -16.03 -7.39 12.62
C LYS A 38 -15.73 -6.13 11.81
N TYR A 39 -14.75 -5.34 12.25
CA TYR A 39 -14.27 -4.17 11.53
C TYR A 39 -13.73 -4.55 10.15
N ALA A 40 -12.84 -5.56 10.08
CA ALA A 40 -12.29 -6.03 8.81
C ALA A 40 -13.36 -6.55 7.84
N SER A 41 -14.37 -7.25 8.36
CA SER A 41 -15.50 -7.72 7.54
C SER A 41 -16.33 -6.55 7.01
N ALA A 42 -16.63 -5.56 7.84
CA ALA A 42 -17.33 -4.34 7.42
C ALA A 42 -16.54 -3.58 6.34
N TRP A 43 -15.23 -3.42 6.52
CA TRP A 43 -14.34 -2.81 5.53
C TRP A 43 -14.37 -3.57 4.20
N SER A 44 -14.20 -4.90 4.25
CA SER A 44 -14.18 -5.71 3.03
C SER A 44 -15.49 -5.64 2.25
N LYS A 45 -16.63 -5.62 2.95
CA LYS A 45 -17.95 -5.44 2.33
C LYS A 45 -18.08 -4.07 1.66
N ALA A 46 -17.62 -3.01 2.32
CA ALA A 46 -17.62 -1.67 1.73
C ALA A 46 -16.70 -1.59 0.50
N VAL A 47 -15.53 -2.24 0.54
CA VAL A 47 -14.64 -2.36 -0.64
C VAL A 47 -15.35 -3.06 -1.80
N ILE A 48 -15.96 -4.23 -1.57
CA ILE A 48 -16.69 -5.00 -2.60
C ILE A 48 -17.81 -4.16 -3.22
N ALA A 49 -18.55 -3.42 -2.40
CA ALA A 49 -19.64 -2.55 -2.83
C ALA A 49 -19.18 -1.21 -3.44
N ALA A 50 -17.87 -0.92 -3.42
CA ALA A 50 -17.31 0.39 -3.75
C ALA A 50 -17.97 1.55 -2.98
N ASP A 51 -18.38 1.31 -1.74
CA ASP A 51 -19.04 2.27 -0.86
C ASP A 51 -18.00 3.16 -0.17
N LEU A 52 -17.63 4.24 -0.85
CA LEU A 52 -16.58 5.17 -0.41
C LEU A 52 -16.95 5.92 0.87
N ASP A 53 -18.23 6.24 1.07
CA ASP A 53 -18.71 6.92 2.27
C ASP A 53 -18.52 6.03 3.50
N LYS A 54 -18.91 4.75 3.39
CA LYS A 54 -18.73 3.79 4.48
C LYS A 54 -17.26 3.47 4.73
N MET A 55 -16.46 3.39 3.67
CA MET A 55 -15.00 3.28 3.81
C MET A 55 -14.44 4.50 4.55
N GLY A 56 -14.87 5.73 4.23
CA GLY A 56 -14.47 6.95 4.91
C GLY A 56 -14.78 6.94 6.40
N VAL A 57 -16.01 6.54 6.77
CA VAL A 57 -16.42 6.40 8.18
C VAL A 57 -15.55 5.37 8.90
N LEU A 58 -15.38 4.17 8.33
CA LEU A 58 -14.58 3.11 8.95
C LEU A 58 -13.11 3.52 9.09
N LEU A 59 -12.54 4.16 8.06
CA LEU A 59 -11.17 4.66 8.09
C LEU A 59 -10.97 5.69 9.21
N GLY A 60 -11.92 6.62 9.35
CA GLY A 60 -11.91 7.63 10.42
C GLY A 60 -12.07 7.04 11.83
N LEU A 61 -12.80 5.93 11.97
CA LEU A 61 -12.90 5.19 13.24
C LEU A 61 -11.56 4.56 13.63
N ALA A 62 -10.81 4.00 12.68
CA ALA A 62 -9.51 3.41 12.95
C ALA A 62 -8.40 4.46 13.11
N SER A 63 -8.46 5.55 12.34
CA SER A 63 -7.46 6.61 12.34
C SER A 63 -8.11 7.97 12.13
N ARG A 64 -8.25 8.75 13.21
CA ARG A 64 -8.82 10.12 13.13
C ARG A 64 -8.05 11.02 12.15
N LYS A 65 -6.74 10.82 12.01
CA LYS A 65 -5.88 11.54 11.05
C LYS A 65 -6.15 11.16 9.58
N ALA A 66 -6.86 10.07 9.35
CA ALA A 66 -7.23 9.61 8.01
C ALA A 66 -8.61 10.12 7.57
N MET A 67 -9.33 10.85 8.44
CA MET A 67 -10.63 11.41 8.12
C MET A 67 -10.52 12.41 6.97
N GLY A 68 -11.39 12.26 5.96
CA GLY A 68 -11.41 13.13 4.79
C GLY A 68 -10.30 12.89 3.76
N LEU A 69 -9.47 11.85 3.95
CA LEU A 69 -8.52 11.47 2.89
C LEU A 69 -9.27 10.93 1.66
N PRO A 70 -8.79 11.24 0.44
CA PRO A 70 -9.34 10.66 -0.78
C PRO A 70 -9.26 9.13 -0.77
N LEU A 71 -10.35 8.52 -1.23
CA LEU A 71 -10.53 7.08 -1.29
C LEU A 71 -10.86 6.64 -2.71
N GLY A 72 -10.32 5.50 -3.11
CA GLY A 72 -10.70 4.80 -4.33
C GLY A 72 -11.02 3.34 -4.03
N SER A 73 -12.01 2.80 -4.74
CA SER A 73 -12.31 1.36 -4.77
C SER A 73 -12.85 0.99 -6.14
N ASN A 74 -12.49 -0.20 -6.62
CA ASN A 74 -13.00 -0.80 -7.85
C ASN A 74 -13.65 -2.17 -7.59
N GLY A 75 -14.11 -2.41 -6.35
CA GLY A 75 -14.73 -3.68 -5.94
C GLY A 75 -13.74 -4.83 -5.69
N ILE A 76 -12.46 -4.66 -6.02
CA ILE A 76 -11.41 -5.68 -5.81
C ILE A 76 -10.23 -5.20 -4.97
N GLY A 77 -10.34 -3.99 -4.46
CA GLY A 77 -9.29 -3.35 -3.69
C GLY A 77 -9.65 -1.93 -3.30
N TYR A 78 -8.78 -1.33 -2.50
CA TYR A 78 -8.90 0.06 -2.08
C TYR A 78 -7.58 0.81 -2.24
N PHE A 79 -7.71 2.13 -2.37
CA PHE A 79 -6.63 3.10 -2.43
C PHE A 79 -6.98 4.26 -1.49
N ILE A 80 -5.97 4.75 -0.77
CA ILE A 80 -6.05 5.87 0.16
C ILE A 80 -4.93 6.83 -0.23
N SER A 81 -5.30 8.01 -0.70
CA SER A 81 -4.34 8.99 -1.21
C SER A 81 -4.01 10.05 -0.17
N PHE A 82 -2.77 10.53 -0.22
CA PHE A 82 -2.22 11.52 0.71
C PHE A 82 -1.84 12.77 -0.09
N PRO A 83 -2.83 13.66 -0.34
CA PRO A 83 -2.62 14.85 -1.14
C PRO A 83 -1.64 15.80 -0.47
N THR A 84 -0.93 16.58 -1.28
CA THR A 84 0.01 17.60 -0.81
C THR A 84 -0.29 18.89 -1.55
N LYS A 85 -0.56 19.98 -0.81
CA LYS A 85 -1.06 21.28 -1.32
C LYS A 85 -0.29 21.89 -2.51
N HIS A 86 0.92 21.43 -2.79
CA HIS A 86 1.80 21.98 -3.81
C HIS A 86 2.45 20.90 -4.69
N SER A 87 1.89 19.69 -4.75
CA SER A 87 2.43 18.60 -5.55
C SER A 87 1.41 18.10 -6.56
N ILE A 88 1.86 17.92 -7.80
CA ILE A 88 1.10 17.25 -8.86
C ILE A 88 1.02 15.73 -8.66
N SER A 89 1.70 15.18 -7.64
CA SER A 89 1.68 13.76 -7.33
C SER A 89 1.20 13.46 -5.91
N GLU A 90 0.34 12.45 -5.81
CA GLU A 90 -0.23 11.99 -4.56
C GLU A 90 0.43 10.67 -4.15
N LEU A 91 0.79 10.56 -2.87
CA LEU A 91 1.25 9.28 -2.34
C LEU A 91 0.01 8.45 -2.09
N THR A 92 -0.07 7.27 -2.71
CA THR A 92 -1.21 6.38 -2.61
C THR A 92 -0.81 5.11 -1.87
N ASN A 93 -1.64 4.71 -0.91
CA ASN A 93 -1.54 3.44 -0.19
C ASN A 93 -2.73 2.56 -0.53
N GLY A 94 -2.52 1.27 -0.79
CA GLY A 94 -3.65 0.42 -1.17
C GLY A 94 -3.43 -1.05 -0.94
N THR A 95 -4.53 -1.80 -0.94
CA THR A 95 -4.51 -3.24 -1.12
C THR A 95 -5.52 -3.63 -2.16
N THR A 96 -5.08 -4.33 -3.20
CA THR A 96 -5.92 -4.67 -4.34
C THR A 96 -5.56 -6.03 -4.90
N ILE A 97 -6.50 -6.66 -5.59
CA ILE A 97 -6.23 -7.80 -6.45
C ILE A 97 -5.76 -7.28 -7.82
N ILE A 98 -4.95 -8.05 -8.53
CA ILE A 98 -4.53 -7.69 -9.90
C ILE A 98 -5.78 -7.42 -10.76
N PRO A 99 -5.93 -6.22 -11.36
CA PRO A 99 -7.08 -5.90 -12.20
C PRO A 99 -7.24 -6.91 -13.36
N GLY A 100 -8.50 -7.14 -13.76
CA GLY A 100 -8.84 -8.08 -14.83
C GLY A 100 -8.87 -9.56 -14.42
N SER A 101 -8.47 -9.90 -13.18
CA SER A 101 -8.53 -11.29 -12.69
C SER A 101 -9.84 -11.67 -12.00
N VAL A 102 -10.58 -10.68 -11.48
CA VAL A 102 -11.88 -10.84 -10.81
C VAL A 102 -12.60 -9.50 -10.75
N GLN A 103 -13.90 -9.51 -10.45
CA GLN A 103 -14.71 -8.32 -10.14
C GLN A 103 -15.49 -8.54 -8.84
N PHE A 104 -15.74 -7.45 -8.10
CA PHE A 104 -16.55 -7.46 -6.87
C PHE A 104 -16.15 -8.54 -5.85
N TYR A 105 -14.85 -8.73 -5.65
CA TYR A 105 -14.30 -9.73 -4.76
C TYR A 105 -13.18 -9.15 -3.91
N PHE A 106 -13.33 -9.25 -2.58
CA PHE A 106 -12.29 -8.91 -1.63
C PHE A 106 -12.39 -9.78 -0.37
N ASN A 107 -11.39 -10.61 -0.12
CA ASN A 107 -11.47 -11.61 0.93
C ASN A 107 -10.99 -11.04 2.28
N THR A 108 -11.91 -10.94 3.24
CA THR A 108 -11.59 -10.46 4.60
C THR A 108 -10.45 -11.24 5.25
N ARG A 109 -10.44 -12.58 5.18
CA ARG A 109 -9.38 -13.39 5.83
C ARG A 109 -8.01 -13.08 5.25
N VAL A 110 -7.94 -12.89 3.94
CA VAL A 110 -6.71 -12.50 3.24
C VAL A 110 -6.28 -11.09 3.65
N HIS A 111 -7.19 -10.12 3.65
CA HIS A 111 -6.87 -8.74 4.03
C HIS A 111 -6.30 -8.66 5.45
N ARG A 112 -6.90 -9.39 6.39
CA ARG A 112 -6.40 -9.49 7.78
C ARG A 112 -5.00 -10.10 7.87
N MET A 113 -4.73 -11.15 7.09
CA MET A 113 -3.42 -11.77 7.02
C MET A 113 -2.37 -10.78 6.48
N ILE A 114 -2.70 -10.04 5.41
CA ILE A 114 -1.83 -9.02 4.83
C ILE A 114 -1.56 -7.91 5.84
N ALA A 115 -2.61 -7.38 6.48
CA ALA A 115 -2.49 -6.31 7.46
C ALA A 115 -1.55 -6.68 8.62
N ARG A 116 -1.67 -7.89 9.16
CA ARG A 116 -0.74 -8.43 10.17
C ARG A 116 0.68 -8.50 9.64
N ALA A 117 0.86 -9.02 8.43
CA ALA A 117 2.17 -9.21 7.83
C ALA A 117 2.90 -7.88 7.56
N VAL A 118 2.18 -6.82 7.17
CA VAL A 118 2.79 -5.52 6.85
C VAL A 118 2.93 -4.59 8.07
N THR A 119 2.22 -4.84 9.17
CA THR A 119 2.26 -3.98 10.37
C THR A 119 3.70 -3.68 10.87
N PRO A 120 4.64 -4.63 10.93
CA PRO A 120 6.03 -4.34 11.31
C PRO A 120 6.74 -3.40 10.33
N LEU A 121 6.47 -3.53 9.02
CA LEU A 121 7.00 -2.63 8.00
C LEU A 121 6.47 -1.21 8.20
N TYR A 122 5.16 -1.04 8.36
CA TYR A 122 4.56 0.29 8.57
C TYR A 122 4.98 0.91 9.91
N THR A 123 5.28 0.10 10.92
CA THR A 123 5.85 0.59 12.20
C THR A 123 7.24 1.19 11.97
N GLN A 124 8.12 0.50 11.22
CA GLN A 124 9.44 1.04 10.88
C GLN A 124 9.34 2.26 9.96
N LEU A 125 8.40 2.27 9.01
CA LEU A 125 8.18 3.42 8.15
C LEU A 125 7.70 4.65 8.93
N ALA A 126 6.82 4.48 9.92
CA ALA A 126 6.30 5.59 10.72
C ALA A 126 7.40 6.19 11.62
N TYR A 127 8.13 5.35 12.35
CA TYR A 127 8.94 5.79 13.49
C TYR A 127 10.45 5.70 13.31
N ASN A 128 10.94 4.95 12.31
CA ASN A 128 12.38 4.81 12.04
C ASN A 128 12.77 5.60 10.78
N ARG A 129 13.14 6.87 10.97
CA ARG A 129 13.53 7.77 9.87
C ARG A 129 14.70 7.23 9.03
N PRO A 130 15.81 6.72 9.60
CA PRO A 130 16.87 6.06 8.82
C PRO A 130 16.37 4.92 7.94
N PHE A 131 15.50 4.05 8.47
CA PHE A 131 14.90 2.96 7.71
C PHE A 131 14.04 3.49 6.54
N ALA A 132 13.15 4.45 6.81
CA ALA A 132 12.31 5.05 5.79
C ALA A 132 13.14 5.75 4.69
N ALA A 133 14.22 6.43 5.06
CA ALA A 133 15.15 7.06 4.11
C ALA A 133 15.90 6.04 3.25
N ALA A 134 16.38 4.95 3.84
CA ALA A 134 17.03 3.88 3.10
C ALA A 134 16.06 3.19 2.12
N LEU A 135 14.83 2.90 2.56
CA LEU A 135 13.81 2.28 1.71
C LEU A 135 13.40 3.21 0.55
N SER A 136 13.18 4.50 0.84
CA SER A 136 12.86 5.52 -0.18
C SER A 136 13.94 5.60 -1.26
N ARG A 137 15.22 5.68 -0.87
CA ARG A 137 16.32 5.72 -1.83
C ARG A 137 16.40 4.45 -2.66
N ALA A 138 16.35 3.28 -2.02
CA ALA A 138 16.41 2.00 -2.71
C ALA A 138 15.25 1.82 -3.70
N ALA A 139 14.04 2.20 -3.31
CA ALA A 139 12.87 2.16 -4.19
C ALA A 139 12.97 3.16 -5.35
N GLY A 140 13.44 4.39 -5.09
CA GLY A 140 13.58 5.44 -6.11
C GLY A 140 14.60 5.13 -7.22
N VAL A 141 15.65 4.36 -6.90
CA VAL A 141 16.61 3.87 -7.91
C VAL A 141 16.25 2.49 -8.47
N GLY A 142 15.13 1.89 -8.04
CA GLY A 142 14.69 0.56 -8.49
C GLY A 142 15.57 -0.60 -7.98
N ASP A 143 16.27 -0.44 -6.85
CA ASP A 143 17.08 -1.51 -6.26
C ASP A 143 16.18 -2.56 -5.58
N VAL A 144 15.65 -3.47 -6.40
CA VAL A 144 14.78 -4.56 -5.95
C VAL A 144 15.47 -5.46 -4.92
N LYS A 145 16.78 -5.67 -5.02
CA LYS A 145 17.52 -6.53 -4.08
C LYS A 145 17.54 -5.91 -2.68
N ALA A 146 17.89 -4.63 -2.57
CA ALA A 146 17.89 -3.91 -1.31
C ALA A 146 16.48 -3.80 -0.72
N VAL A 147 15.48 -3.40 -1.51
CA VAL A 147 14.08 -3.30 -1.06
C VAL A 147 13.57 -4.67 -0.59
N ASN A 148 13.81 -5.74 -1.35
CA ASN A 148 13.39 -7.08 -0.95
C ASN A 148 14.07 -7.51 0.36
N LYS A 149 15.37 -7.26 0.56
CA LYS A 149 16.07 -7.57 1.80
C LYS A 149 15.44 -6.84 3.00
N MET A 150 15.19 -5.54 2.86
CA MET A 150 14.59 -4.72 3.92
C MET A 150 13.15 -5.15 4.24
N VAL A 151 12.32 -5.38 3.21
CA VAL A 151 10.93 -5.82 3.38
C VAL A 151 10.88 -7.22 4.01
N ARG A 152 11.67 -8.18 3.52
CA ARG A 152 11.70 -9.56 4.05
C ARG A 152 12.29 -9.65 5.46
N ALA A 153 13.07 -8.66 5.89
CA ALA A 153 13.51 -8.56 7.27
C ALA A 153 12.33 -8.34 8.24
N LEU A 154 11.23 -7.72 7.78
CA LEU A 154 10.08 -7.35 8.62
C LEU A 154 8.81 -8.14 8.29
N VAL A 155 8.56 -8.40 7.00
CA VAL A 155 7.37 -9.11 6.51
C VAL A 155 7.71 -10.60 6.34
N LYS A 156 7.46 -11.38 7.39
CA LYS A 156 7.81 -12.81 7.49
C LYS A 156 6.79 -13.77 6.89
N SER A 157 5.68 -13.27 6.34
CA SER A 157 4.63 -14.13 5.80
C SER A 157 5.14 -14.97 4.63
N LYS A 158 4.92 -16.30 4.69
CA LYS A 158 5.17 -17.22 3.57
C LYS A 158 4.30 -16.91 2.34
N ALA A 159 3.16 -16.24 2.55
CA ALA A 159 2.30 -15.82 1.46
C ALA A 159 2.89 -14.66 0.65
N LEU A 160 3.85 -13.88 1.19
CA LEU A 160 4.56 -12.88 0.39
C LEU A 160 5.44 -13.64 -0.62
N ILE A 161 5.12 -13.54 -1.91
CA ILE A 161 5.84 -14.26 -2.97
C ILE A 161 6.82 -13.36 -3.72
N ARG A 162 6.51 -12.06 -3.86
CA ARG A 162 7.35 -11.12 -4.61
C ARG A 162 7.29 -9.72 -4.01
N VAL A 163 8.44 -9.05 -3.99
CA VAL A 163 8.57 -7.62 -3.69
C VAL A 163 9.04 -6.92 -4.95
N GLU A 164 8.36 -5.83 -5.30
CA GLU A 164 8.68 -4.97 -6.44
C GLU A 164 9.11 -3.59 -5.92
N ALA A 165 10.05 -2.96 -6.63
CA ALA A 165 10.59 -1.64 -6.32
C ALA A 165 10.62 -0.78 -7.58
N GLY A 166 10.51 0.54 -7.42
CA GLY A 166 10.39 1.46 -8.55
C GLY A 166 9.06 1.30 -9.30
N ILE A 167 8.01 0.84 -8.62
CA ILE A 167 6.66 0.90 -9.19
C ILE A 167 6.19 2.33 -9.15
N GLU A 168 5.66 2.82 -10.27
CA GLU A 168 5.49 4.26 -10.48
C GLU A 168 6.75 5.05 -10.09
N ASP A 169 6.63 6.33 -9.77
CA ASP A 169 7.77 7.20 -9.45
C ASP A 169 8.30 6.94 -8.02
N GLY A 170 8.88 5.76 -7.81
CA GLY A 170 9.65 5.39 -6.60
C GLY A 170 8.91 4.57 -5.54
N GLY A 171 7.79 3.92 -5.91
CA GLY A 171 6.98 3.10 -5.02
C GLY A 171 7.44 1.65 -4.85
N ILE A 172 6.69 0.93 -4.02
CA ILE A 172 6.87 -0.51 -3.75
C ILE A 172 5.55 -1.27 -3.83
N ALA A 173 5.63 -2.51 -4.30
CA ALA A 173 4.52 -3.46 -4.29
C ALA A 173 4.92 -4.76 -3.58
N LEU A 174 4.08 -5.22 -2.66
CA LEU A 174 4.23 -6.48 -1.95
C LEU A 174 3.13 -7.43 -2.44
N ASN A 175 3.52 -8.47 -3.16
CA ASN A 175 2.59 -9.42 -3.77
C ASN A 175 2.41 -10.64 -2.87
N PHE A 176 1.19 -10.85 -2.38
CA PHE A 176 0.79 -11.95 -1.52
C PHE A 176 -0.05 -12.96 -2.30
N LYS A 177 0.31 -14.24 -2.20
CA LYS A 177 -0.45 -15.39 -2.69
C LYS A 177 -0.83 -16.30 -1.50
N PRO A 178 -1.96 -16.03 -0.84
CA PRO A 178 -2.47 -16.87 0.25
C PRO A 178 -3.01 -18.20 -0.30
N SER A 179 -2.88 -19.28 0.47
CA SER A 179 -3.47 -20.59 0.10
C SER A 179 -5.00 -20.58 0.09
N CYS A 180 -5.63 -19.70 0.86
CA CYS A 180 -7.08 -19.58 0.98
C CYS A 180 -7.73 -18.68 -0.09
N SER A 181 -6.98 -18.24 -1.11
CA SER A 181 -7.53 -17.45 -2.21
C SER A 181 -6.88 -17.79 -3.55
N PRO A 182 -7.66 -17.91 -4.64
CA PRO A 182 -7.10 -18.13 -5.97
C PRO A 182 -6.38 -16.88 -6.51
N TYR A 183 -6.55 -15.71 -5.89
CA TYR A 183 -6.02 -14.45 -6.39
C TYR A 183 -4.73 -14.00 -5.68
N ILE A 184 -3.92 -13.23 -6.41
CA ILE A 184 -2.77 -12.50 -5.84
C ILE A 184 -3.25 -11.13 -5.38
N TYR A 185 -2.91 -10.79 -4.14
CA TYR A 185 -3.16 -9.49 -3.54
C TYR A 185 -1.88 -8.66 -3.54
N ARG A 186 -1.98 -7.39 -3.90
CA ARG A 186 -0.88 -6.43 -3.87
C ARG A 186 -1.13 -5.44 -2.74
N ASN A 187 -0.20 -5.31 -1.81
CA ASN A 187 -0.12 -4.14 -0.93
C ASN A 187 0.81 -3.11 -1.59
N LEU A 188 0.35 -1.87 -1.69
CA LEU A 188 0.93 -0.85 -2.54
C LEU A 188 1.26 0.40 -1.73
N LEU A 189 2.40 1.01 -2.04
CA LEU A 189 2.77 2.37 -1.62
C LEU A 189 3.54 3.03 -2.77
N PHE A 190 2.94 3.99 -3.45
CA PHE A 190 3.51 4.59 -4.66
C PHE A 190 3.08 6.04 -4.86
N LEU A 191 3.83 6.79 -5.68
CA LEU A 191 3.41 8.12 -6.12
C LEU A 191 2.58 7.99 -7.39
N GLU A 192 1.36 8.48 -7.34
CA GLU A 192 0.44 8.60 -8.47
C GLU A 192 0.60 10.00 -9.07
N SER A 193 0.85 10.07 -10.37
CA SER A 193 0.86 11.33 -11.11
C SER A 193 -0.56 11.61 -11.60
N LEU A 194 -1.09 12.78 -11.26
CA LEU A 194 -2.40 13.26 -11.71
C LEU A 194 -2.38 13.67 -13.19
#